data_AF-A0AAD9JJF6-F1
#
_entry.id   AF-A0AAD9JJF6-F1
#
_cell.length_a   1.000
_cell.length_b   1.000
_cell.length_c   1.000
_cell.angle_alpha   90.00
_cell.angle_beta   90.00
_cell.angle_gamma   90.00
#
_symmetry.space_group_name_H-M   'P 1'
#
loop_
_entity.id
_entity.type
_entity.pdbx_description
1 polymer ?
#
loop_
_entity_poly.entity_id
_entity_poly.type
_entity_poly.pdbx_seq_one_letter_code
_entity_poly.pdbx_strand_id
1 'polypeptide(L)'
;MGHPDISEAELGMTGYVMFRKDRLGRRGGGVILYVKESIQAYEIKLEKEAECEEAVWCNIVTGNSTLTVRVVYRSPNMVIYSGHLYRVPGERIKSF
;
A
#
# COMPACT_ATOMS: atom_id res chain seq x y z
N MET A 1 0.29 -0.84 -12.96
CA MET A 1 0.58 -2.17 -13.54
C MET A 1 2.08 -2.35 -13.49
N GLY A 2 2.53 -3.51 -13.03
CA GLY A 2 3.93 -3.90 -12.89
C GLY A 2 4.68 -3.82 -14.19
N HIS A 3 5.98 -4.10 -14.12
CA HIS A 3 6.64 -4.53 -15.33
C HIS A 3 5.81 -5.67 -15.92
N PRO A 4 5.37 -5.58 -17.19
CA PRO A 4 4.44 -6.54 -17.81
C PRO A 4 4.95 -7.99 -17.80
N ASP A 5 6.21 -8.20 -17.43
CA ASP A 5 6.90 -9.48 -17.45
C ASP A 5 6.97 -10.18 -16.08
N ILE A 6 6.38 -9.62 -15.01
CA ILE A 6 6.34 -10.30 -13.70
C ILE A 6 4.88 -10.59 -13.31
N SER A 7 4.52 -11.85 -13.46
CA SER A 7 3.19 -12.38 -13.16
C SER A 7 2.92 -12.45 -11.66
N GLU A 8 1.64 -12.44 -11.29
CA GLU A 8 1.20 -12.66 -9.91
C GLU A 8 1.65 -14.03 -9.38
N ALA A 9 1.80 -15.03 -10.25
CA ALA A 9 2.23 -16.36 -9.89
C ALA A 9 3.71 -16.42 -9.46
N GLU A 10 4.57 -15.57 -10.04
CA GLU A 10 6.00 -15.50 -9.70
C GLU A 10 6.26 -14.79 -8.38
N LEU A 11 5.37 -13.85 -8.00
CA LEU A 11 5.48 -13.10 -6.76
C LEU A 11 4.64 -13.71 -5.63
N GLY A 12 3.63 -14.52 -5.97
CA GLY A 12 2.81 -15.21 -5.00
C GLY A 12 3.65 -16.04 -4.03
N MET A 13 3.35 -15.92 -2.74
CA MET A 13 4.00 -16.67 -1.68
C MET A 13 2.98 -17.56 -0.99
N THR A 14 3.20 -18.88 -0.99
CA THR A 14 2.26 -19.85 -0.41
C THR A 14 1.98 -19.55 1.07
N GLY A 15 0.70 -19.50 1.43
CA GLY A 15 0.26 -19.18 2.79
C GLY A 15 0.16 -17.68 3.07
N TYR A 16 0.24 -16.83 2.04
CA TYR A 16 0.15 -15.38 2.14
C TYR A 16 -0.77 -14.77 1.08
N VAL A 17 -1.57 -13.81 1.50
CA VAL A 17 -2.29 -12.87 0.63
C VAL A 17 -1.33 -11.74 0.25
N MET A 18 -1.30 -11.38 -1.03
CA MET A 18 -0.45 -10.34 -1.57
C MET A 18 -1.24 -9.07 -1.88
N PHE A 19 -0.80 -7.93 -1.35
CA PHE A 19 -1.24 -6.58 -1.75
C PHE A 19 -0.09 -5.89 -2.46
N ARG A 20 -0.31 -5.44 -3.70
CA ARG A 20 0.76 -4.96 -4.58
C ARG A 20 0.36 -3.66 -5.27
N LYS A 21 1.28 -2.68 -5.25
CA LYS A 21 1.19 -1.47 -6.08
C LYS A 21 2.46 -1.33 -6.88
N ASP A 22 2.29 -1.44 -8.18
CA ASP A 22 3.36 -1.23 -9.13
C ASP A 22 3.51 0.24 -9.48
N ARG A 23 4.78 0.64 -9.54
CA ARG A 23 5.21 1.94 -10.05
C ARG A 23 4.90 2.06 -11.55
N LEU A 24 4.28 3.17 -11.94
CA LEU A 24 3.97 3.45 -13.35
C LEU A 24 5.13 4.17 -14.04
N GLY A 25 5.29 3.96 -15.35
CA GLY A 25 6.14 4.79 -16.21
C GLY A 25 7.67 4.59 -16.11
N ARG A 26 8.18 3.72 -15.23
CA ARG A 26 9.61 3.38 -15.15
C ARG A 26 9.85 1.95 -14.68
N ARG A 27 10.98 1.37 -15.08
CA ARG A 27 11.37 -0.01 -14.72
C ARG A 27 11.90 -0.07 -13.29
N GLY A 28 11.50 -1.11 -12.56
CA GLY A 28 11.93 -1.39 -11.18
C GLY A 28 11.25 -0.49 -10.14
N GLY A 29 11.10 -1.02 -8.93
CA GLY A 29 10.34 -0.41 -7.84
C GLY A 29 8.94 -1.00 -7.70
N GLY A 30 8.02 -0.24 -7.11
CA GLY A 30 6.76 -0.75 -6.61
C GLY A 30 6.89 -1.24 -5.17
N VAL A 31 5.76 -1.54 -4.56
CA VAL A 31 5.67 -2.01 -3.18
C VAL A 31 4.75 -3.22 -3.11
N ILE A 32 5.15 -4.19 -2.30
CA ILE A 32 4.39 -5.41 -2.03
C ILE A 32 4.29 -5.59 -0.52
N LEU A 33 3.10 -5.95 -0.05
CA LEU A 33 2.83 -6.38 1.31
C LEU A 33 2.25 -7.80 1.28
N TYR A 34 2.92 -8.73 1.97
CA TYR A 34 2.42 -10.07 2.20
C TYR A 34 1.81 -10.16 3.60
N VAL A 35 0.59 -10.68 3.69
CA VAL A 35 -0.10 -10.96 4.96
C VAL A 35 -0.40 -12.44 5.02
N LYS A 36 -0.10 -13.12 6.13
CA LYS A 36 -0.42 -14.56 6.26
C LYS A 36 -1.91 -14.79 6.01
N GLU A 37 -2.26 -15.85 5.28
CA GLU A 37 -3.65 -16.23 4.99
C GLU A 37 -4.49 -16.48 6.27
N SER A 38 -3.83 -16.88 7.36
CA SER A 38 -4.48 -17.04 8.67
C SER A 38 -4.89 -15.71 9.33
N ILE A 39 -4.53 -14.56 8.73
CA ILE A 39 -4.87 -13.22 9.20
C ILE A 39 -5.89 -12.64 8.23
N GLN A 40 -7.06 -12.29 8.74
CA GLN A 40 -8.10 -11.63 7.96
C GLN A 40 -7.66 -10.19 7.63
N ALA A 41 -7.42 -9.93 6.35
CA ALA A 41 -7.00 -8.62 5.86
C ALA A 41 -7.75 -8.22 4.57
N TYR A 42 -7.99 -6.92 4.42
CA TYR A 42 -8.69 -6.34 3.28
C TYR A 42 -7.92 -5.16 2.70
N GLU A 43 -7.78 -5.12 1.38
CA GLU A 43 -7.15 -4.00 0.68
C GLU A 43 -7.98 -2.71 0.86
N ILE A 44 -7.29 -1.60 1.10
CA ILE A 44 -7.89 -0.27 1.07
C ILE A 44 -7.45 0.38 -0.25
N LYS A 45 -8.38 0.51 -1.19
CA LYS A 45 -8.17 1.27 -2.43
C LYS A 45 -8.57 2.71 -2.19
N LEU A 46 -7.68 3.67 -2.42
CA LEU A 46 -8.03 5.08 -2.38
C LEU A 46 -8.25 5.57 -3.81
N GLU A 47 -9.40 6.19 -4.03
CA GLU A 47 -9.74 6.82 -5.32
C GLU A 47 -8.77 7.94 -5.72
N LYS A 48 -8.00 8.48 -4.76
CA LYS A 48 -7.01 9.56 -4.95
C LYS A 48 -5.58 9.14 -4.58
N GLU A 49 -5.17 7.92 -4.92
CA GLU A 49 -3.78 7.39 -4.86
C GLU A 49 -2.70 8.22 -5.62
N ALA A 50 -2.98 9.48 -5.99
CA ALA A 50 -2.23 10.27 -6.96
C ALA A 50 -1.06 11.09 -6.40
N GLU A 51 -0.62 10.89 -5.15
CA GLU A 51 0.56 11.61 -4.62
C GLU A 51 1.70 10.68 -4.20
N CYS A 52 1.43 9.39 -3.96
CA CYS A 52 2.48 8.42 -3.68
C CYS A 52 2.32 7.21 -4.60
N GLU A 53 3.13 7.17 -5.65
CA GLU A 53 3.09 6.13 -6.69
C GLU A 53 3.38 4.71 -6.16
N GLU A 54 3.92 4.58 -4.95
CA GLU A 54 4.45 3.34 -4.40
C GLU A 54 3.96 3.10 -2.96
N ALA A 55 2.64 2.99 -2.80
CA ALA A 55 1.98 2.73 -1.52
C ALA A 55 0.94 1.61 -1.62
N VAL A 56 0.86 0.75 -0.60
CA VAL A 56 -0.19 -0.28 -0.41
C VAL A 56 -0.74 -0.22 1.00
N TRP A 57 -2.07 -0.22 1.11
CA TRP A 57 -2.76 -0.09 2.38
C TRP A 57 -3.72 -1.27 2.55
N CYS A 58 -3.80 -1.81 3.76
CA CYS A 58 -4.78 -2.81 4.12
C CYS A 58 -5.31 -2.62 5.54
N ASN A 59 -6.49 -3.15 5.79
CA ASN A 59 -7.06 -3.29 7.12
C ASN A 59 -6.88 -4.73 7.59
N ILE A 60 -6.26 -4.93 8.75
CA ILE A 60 -6.18 -6.22 9.44
C ILE A 60 -7.24 -6.25 10.54
N VAL A 61 -8.06 -7.30 10.57
CA VAL A 61 -9.08 -7.48 11.60
C VAL A 61 -8.44 -8.10 12.85
N THR A 62 -8.67 -7.47 14.00
CA THR A 62 -8.13 -7.90 15.30
C THR A 62 -9.25 -7.99 16.33
N GLY A 63 -9.93 -9.13 16.40
CA GLY A 63 -11.10 -9.30 17.26
C GLY A 63 -12.21 -8.31 16.89
N ASN A 64 -12.53 -7.38 17.80
CA ASN A 64 -13.57 -6.37 17.60
C ASN A 64 -13.04 -5.03 17.05
N SER A 65 -11.76 -4.97 16.65
CA SER A 65 -11.15 -3.77 16.09
C SER A 65 -10.46 -4.06 14.75
N THR A 66 -9.99 -2.99 14.11
CA THR A 66 -9.27 -3.07 12.85
C THR A 66 -8.00 -2.24 12.95
N LEU A 67 -6.88 -2.81 12.53
CA LEU A 67 -5.60 -2.14 12.38
C LEU A 67 -5.37 -1.78 10.92
N THR A 68 -5.26 -0.49 10.61
CA THR A 68 -4.84 -0.04 9.29
C THR A 68 -3.31 -0.10 9.17
N VAL A 69 -2.82 -0.86 8.20
CA VAL A 69 -1.40 -0.94 7.84
C VAL A 69 -1.19 -0.17 6.54
N ARG A 70 -0.19 0.71 6.53
CA ARG A 70 0.23 1.47 5.35
C ARG A 70 1.69 1.22 5.09
N VAL A 71 2.02 0.72 3.90
CA VAL A 71 3.39 0.55 3.45
C VAL A 71 3.65 1.53 2.33
N VAL A 72 4.71 2.30 2.46
CA VAL A 72 5.10 3.32 1.49
C VAL A 72 6.58 3.17 1.20
N TYR A 73 6.92 2.99 -0.07
CA TYR A 73 8.30 3.12 -0.51
C TYR A 73 8.59 4.60 -0.81
N ARG A 74 9.53 5.19 -0.06
CA ARG A 74 10.01 6.55 -0.30
C ARG A 74 11.24 6.51 -1.20
N SER A 75 11.06 6.86 -2.47
CA SER A 75 12.21 7.16 -3.35
C SER A 75 13.04 8.32 -2.77
N PRO A 76 14.38 8.30 -2.86
CA PRO A 76 15.24 9.41 -2.40
C PRO A 76 14.86 10.77 -3.00
N ASN A 77 14.33 10.76 -4.23
CA ASN A 77 13.90 11.96 -4.96
C ASN A 77 12.44 12.36 -4.67
N MET A 78 11.74 11.64 -3.79
CA MET A 78 10.34 11.92 -3.47
C MET A 78 10.25 13.09 -2.50
N VAL A 79 9.69 14.21 -2.96
CA VAL A 79 9.30 15.33 -2.11
C VAL A 79 7.97 14.98 -1.45
N ILE A 80 8.03 14.30 -0.31
CA ILE A 80 6.83 14.04 0.48
C ILE A 80 6.50 15.30 1.29
N TYR A 81 5.37 15.93 1.00
CA TYR A 81 4.73 16.80 1.98
C TYR A 81 4.20 15.92 3.10
N SER A 82 4.81 16.00 4.29
CA SER A 82 4.54 15.13 5.44
C SER A 82 3.05 14.95 5.72
N GLY A 83 2.24 16.00 5.54
CA GLY A 83 0.79 15.98 5.77
C GLY A 83 -0.02 14.96 4.96
N HIS A 84 0.49 14.48 3.83
CA HIS A 84 -0.26 13.59 2.93
C HIS A 84 -0.11 12.10 3.27
N LEU A 85 0.99 11.70 3.94
CA LEU A 85 1.16 10.33 4.44
C LEU A 85 0.27 10.02 5.64
N TYR A 86 0.00 11.04 6.47
CA TYR A 86 -0.78 10.90 7.70
C TYR A 86 -2.28 11.10 7.48
N ARG A 87 -2.75 11.35 6.26
CA ARG A 87 -4.18 11.56 6.02
C ARG A 87 -4.95 10.26 6.30
N VAL A 88 -5.55 10.18 7.49
CA VAL A 88 -6.50 9.13 7.85
C VAL A 88 -7.85 9.46 7.22
N PRO A 89 -8.52 8.50 6.55
CA PRO A 89 -9.91 8.70 6.14
C PRO A 89 -10.75 9.09 7.36
N GLY A 90 -11.22 10.35 7.40
CA GLY A 90 -12.05 10.89 8.49
C GLY A 90 -11.42 11.99 9.36
N GLU A 91 -10.10 12.26 9.28
CA GLU A 91 -9.51 13.37 10.03
C GLU A 91 -9.60 14.71 9.27
N ARG A 92 -10.14 15.74 9.93
CA ARG A 92 -9.95 17.14 9.51
C ARG A 92 -8.53 17.57 9.85
N ILE A 93 -7.82 18.10 8.86
CA ILE A 93 -6.52 18.75 9.05
C ILE A 93 -6.72 19.93 10.01
N LYS A 94 -6.09 19.89 11.19
CA LYS A 94 -5.88 21.11 11.97
C LYS A 94 -4.69 21.84 11.34
N SER A 95 -4.97 22.96 10.69
CA SER A 95 -3.95 23.92 10.25
C SER A 95 -3.27 24.51 11.49
N PHE A 96 -1.95 24.41 11.57
CA PHE A 96 -1.13 25.32 12.37
C PHE A 96 -0.72 26.50 11.50
#